data_AF-A0A4V2E9J0-F1
#
_entry.id   AF-A0A4V2E9J0-F1
#
_cell.length_a   1.000
_cell.length_b   1.000
_cell.length_c   1.000
_cell.angle_alpha   90.00
_cell.angle_beta   90.00
_cell.angle_gamma   90.00
#
_symmetry.space_group_name_H-M   'P 1'
#
loop_
_entity.id
_entity.type
_entity.pdbx_description
1 polymer ?
#
loop_
_entity_poly.entity_id
_entity_poly.type
_entity_poly.pdbx_seq_one_letter_code
_entity_poly.pdbx_strand_id
1 'polypeptide(L)' 'MPSVFSDNNRYEVACDQAIAMCDGNLRSTIKALIMANEFLETEVAELQDALATCFARAKNDAA' A
#
# COMPACT_ATOMS: atom_id res chain seq x y z
N MET A 1 1.77 -14.42 15.70
CA MET A 1 1.31 -14.63 14.31
C MET A 1 -0.16 -14.20 14.28
N PRO A 2 -0.52 -13.09 13.61
CA PRO A 2 -1.92 -12.82 13.31
C PRO A 2 -2.49 -14.03 12.56
N SER A 3 -3.69 -14.48 12.94
CA SER A 3 -4.29 -15.67 12.35
C SER A 3 -4.67 -15.36 10.89
N VAL A 4 -4.13 -16.11 9.93
CA VAL A 4 -4.43 -16.01 8.49
C VAL A 4 -5.94 -15.96 8.21
N PHE A 5 -6.74 -16.64 9.02
CA PHE A 5 -8.21 -16.63 8.93
C PHE A 5 -8.85 -15.25 9.20
N SER A 6 -8.29 -14.48 10.14
CA SER A 6 -8.78 -13.12 10.44
C SER A 6 -8.39 -12.14 9.33
N ASP A 7 -7.22 -12.32 8.74
CA ASP A 7 -6.77 -11.50 7.62
C ASP A 7 -7.62 -11.76 6.37
N ASN A 8 -7.93 -13.02 6.06
CA ASN A 8 -8.86 -13.36 4.97
C ASN A 8 -10.23 -12.72 5.16
N ASN A 9 -10.82 -12.81 6.36
CA ASN A 9 -12.12 -12.19 6.62
C ASN A 9 -12.08 -10.66 6.47
N ARG A 10 -10.99 -10.01 6.89
CA ARG A 10 -10.78 -8.58 6.70
C ARG A 10 -10.69 -8.22 5.21
N TYR A 11 -9.99 -9.03 4.41
CA TYR A 11 -9.86 -8.78 2.98
C TYR A 11 -11.19 -8.97 2.24
N GLU A 12 -11.98 -9.99 2.56
CA GLU A 12 -13.33 -10.18 1.99
C GLU A 12 -14.22 -8.96 2.25
N VAL A 13 -14.26 -8.48 3.51
CA VAL A 13 -15.04 -7.28 3.88
C VAL A 13 -14.54 -6.03 3.15
N ALA A 14 -13.23 -5.88 2.96
CA ALA A 14 -12.66 -4.75 2.21
C ALA A 14 -12.97 -4.84 0.71
N CYS A 15 -12.97 -6.04 0.13
CA CYS A 15 -13.36 -6.30 -1.26
C CYS A 15 -14.82 -5.90 -1.48
N ASP A 16 -15.73 -6.34 -0.62
CA ASP A 16 -17.16 -5.99 -0.70
C ASP A 16 -17.37 -4.47 -0.65
N GLN A 17 -16.66 -3.77 0.22
CA GLN A 17 -16.71 -2.32 0.30
C GLN A 17 -16.18 -1.65 -0.98
N ALA A 18 -15.05 -2.11 -1.51
CA ALA A 18 -14.47 -1.57 -2.74
C ALA A 18 -15.41 -1.76 -3.95
N ILE A 19 -16.04 -2.93 -4.04
CA ILE A 19 -17.03 -3.24 -5.08
C ILE A 19 -18.25 -2.34 -4.95
N ALA A 20 -18.77 -2.17 -3.73
CA ALA A 20 -19.92 -1.29 -3.45
C ALA A 20 -19.63 0.17 -3.79
N MET A 21 -18.42 0.67 -3.50
CA MET A 21 -18.00 2.03 -3.86
C MET A 21 -17.90 2.26 -5.37
N CYS A 22 -17.74 1.20 -6.16
CA CYS A 22 -17.65 1.25 -7.62
C CYS A 22 -18.97 0.83 -8.29
N ASP A 23 -20.12 0.96 -7.61
CA ASP A 23 -21.45 0.59 -8.09
C ASP A 23 -21.55 -0.87 -8.58
N GLY A 24 -20.81 -1.78 -7.94
CA GLY A 24 -20.76 -3.19 -8.32
C GLY A 24 -19.91 -3.49 -9.56
N ASN A 25 -19.25 -2.50 -10.16
CA ASN A 25 -18.44 -2.70 -11.35
C ASN A 25 -17.06 -3.26 -10.99
N LEU A 26 -16.89 -4.57 -11.13
CA LEU A 26 -15.63 -5.26 -10.86
C LEU A 26 -14.45 -4.73 -11.70
N ARG A 27 -14.67 -4.34 -12.96
CA ARG A 27 -13.61 -3.81 -13.83
C ARG A 27 -13.12 -2.45 -13.31
N SER A 28 -14.04 -1.57 -12.92
CA SER A 28 -13.70 -0.28 -12.30
C SER A 28 -13.02 -0.47 -10.94
N THR A 29 -13.51 -1.42 -10.13
CA THR A 29 -12.94 -1.76 -8.83
C THR A 29 -11.49 -2.23 -8.95
N ILE A 30 -11.21 -3.20 -9.83
CA ILE A 30 -9.86 -3.72 -10.07
C ILE A 30 -8.94 -2.61 -10.56
N LYS A 31 -9.41 -1.74 -11.47
CA LYS A 31 -8.62 -0.62 -11.96
C LYS A 31 -8.27 0.35 -10.83
N ALA A 32 -9.23 0.70 -9.98
CA ALA A 32 -9.00 1.57 -8.83
C ALA A 32 -7.98 0.97 -7.85
N LEU A 33 -8.08 -0.34 -7.56
CA LEU A 33 -7.14 -1.03 -6.68
C LEU A 33 -5.72 -1.09 -7.25
N ILE A 34 -5.56 -1.32 -8.56
CA ILE A 34 -4.25 -1.30 -9.22
C ILE A 34 -3.63 0.11 -9.12
N MET A 35 -4.40 1.15 -9.44
CA MET A 35 -3.93 2.54 -9.35
C MET A 35 -3.55 2.92 -7.91
N ALA A 36 -4.34 2.52 -6.92
CA ALA A 36 -4.03 2.76 -5.52
C ALA A 36 -2.76 2.03 -5.09
N ASN A 37 -2.53 0.80 -5.58
CA ASN A 37 -1.32 0.06 -5.26
C ASN A 37 -0.08 0.71 -5.89
N GLU A 38 -0.13 1.08 -7.18
CA GLU A 38 0.97 1.79 -7.86
C GLU A 38 1.33 3.10 -7.14
N PHE A 39 0.33 3.84 -6.67
CA PHE A 39 0.54 5.04 -5.86
C PHE A 39 1.25 4.72 -4.54
N LEU A 40 0.79 3.72 -3.79
CA LEU A 40 1.41 3.32 -2.52
C LEU A 40 2.84 2.81 -2.70
N GLU A 41 3.11 2.04 -3.76
CA GLU A 41 4.46 1.57 -4.10
C GLU A 41 5.40 2.75 -4.38
N THR A 42 4.91 3.78 -5.06
CA THR A 42 5.66 5.02 -5.32
C THR A 42 6.00 5.75 -4.02
N GLU A 43 5.00 6.00 -3.16
CA GLU A 43 5.20 6.66 -1.86
C GLU A 43 6.20 5.90 -0.97
N VAL A 44 6.13 4.57 -0.96
CA VAL A 44 7.07 3.73 -0.21
C VAL A 44 8.50 3.88 -0.77
N ALA A 45 8.66 3.90 -2.09
CA ALA A 45 9.97 4.08 -2.71
C ALA A 45 10.58 5.45 -2.37
N GLU A 46 9.77 6.52 -2.42
CA GLU A 46 10.20 7.88 -2.06
C GLU A 46 10.62 7.98 -0.59
N LEU A 47 9.84 7.38 0.32
CA LEU A 47 10.19 7.34 1.74
C LEU A 47 11.48 6.57 2.00
N GLN A 48 11.69 5.46 1.30
CA GLN A 48 12.91 4.66 1.41
C GLN A 48 14.14 5.43 0.92
N ASP A 49 14.03 6.18 -0.18
CA ASP A 49 15.11 7.01 -0.70
C ASP A 49 15.44 8.18 0.24
N ALA A 50 14.42 8.85 0.78
CA ALA A 50 14.60 9.91 1.78
C ALA A 50 15.31 9.39 3.03
N LEU A 51 14.94 8.19 3.51
CA LEU A 51 15.62 7.54 4.63
C LEU A 51 17.08 7.21 4.29
N ALA A 52 17.34 6.61 3.13
CA ALA A 52 18.71 6.28 2.69
C ALA A 52 19.60 7.52 2.63
N THR A 53 19.08 8.62 2.08
CA THR A 53 19.77 9.92 2.03
C THR A 53 20.06 10.46 3.43
N CYS A 54 19.09 10.39 4.36
CA CYS A 54 19.27 10.83 5.74
C CYS A 54 20.35 10.02 6.48
N PHE A 55 20.35 8.69 6.32
CA PHE A 55 21.36 7.82 6.95
C PHE A 55 22.76 8.04 6.36
N ALA A 56 22.87 8.22 5.03
CA ALA A 56 24.13 8.53 4.37
C ALA A 56 24.71 9.86 4.89
N ARG A 57 23.87 10.88 5.05
CA ARG A 57 24.25 12.17 5.64
C ARG A 57 24.73 12.01 7.08
N ALA A 58 23.97 11.32 7.94
CA ALA A 58 24.35 11.09 9.33
C ALA A 58 25.70 10.37 9.47
N LYS A 59 26.02 9.46 8.54
CA LYS A 59 27.31 8.77 8.49
C LYS A 59 28.47 9.71 8.10
N ASN A 60 28.23 10.62 7.16
CA ASN A 60 29.24 11.59 6.71
C ASN A 60 29.52 12.67 7.77
N ASP A 61 28.52 13.05 8.56
CA ASP A 61 28.67 14.04 9.64
C ASP A 61 29.40 13.46 10.88
N ALA A 62 29.55 12.14 10.96
CA ALA A 62 30.23 11.43 12.07
C ALA A 62 31.68 11.01 11.74
N ALA A 63 32.18 11.33 10.54
CA ALA A 63 33.54 11.02 10.07
C ALA A 63 34.39 12.30 9.97
#